data_AF-A0A352A062-F1
#
_entry.id   AF-A0A352A062-F1
#
_cell.length_a   1.000
_cell.length_b   1.000
_cell.length_c   1.000
_cell.angle_alpha   90.00
_cell.angle_beta   90.00
_cell.angle_gamma   90.00
#
_symmetry.space_group_name_H-M   'P 1'
#
loop_
_entity.id
_entity.type
_entity.pdbx_description
1 polymer ?
#
loop_
_entity_poly.entity_id
_entity_poly.type
_entity_poly.pdbx_seq_one_letter_code
_entity_poly.pdbx_strand_id
1 'polypeptide(L)'
;MSTEQQPVKESPQIEQQRSLLNRWSVFALLIVSAAFTFLYVSNVIGVRKLLEQKEILGKRIDSLKSVNETLKTETYRLQSAQRITRIAQDHLGLIPPKQAPTVIDAKKE
;
A
#
# COMPACT_ATOMS: atom_id res chain seq x y z
N MET A 1 -72.49 50.06 6.16
CA MET A 1 -71.49 50.05 7.24
C MET A 1 -70.43 49.06 6.82
N SER A 2 -69.51 49.50 5.97
CA SER A 2 -68.55 48.64 5.28
C SER A 2 -67.25 48.68 6.07
N THR A 3 -66.89 47.57 6.70
CA THR A 3 -65.61 47.43 7.39
C THR A 3 -64.57 47.03 6.34
N GLU A 4 -63.84 48.01 5.80
CA GLU A 4 -62.62 47.75 5.05
C GLU A 4 -61.57 47.14 6.01
N GLN A 5 -61.34 45.84 5.88
CA GLN A 5 -60.17 45.20 6.47
C GLN A 5 -58.94 45.63 5.67
N GLN A 6 -58.13 46.51 6.27
CA GLN A 6 -56.81 46.88 5.75
C GLN A 6 -55.90 45.63 5.69
N PRO A 7 -55.06 45.50 4.64
CA PRO A 7 -54.17 44.36 4.49
C PRO A 7 -53.11 44.37 5.60
N VAL A 8 -53.00 43.25 6.31
CA VAL A 8 -51.97 43.03 7.33
C VAL A 8 -50.60 43.14 6.67
N LYS A 9 -49.87 44.21 7.00
CA LYS A 9 -48.51 44.47 6.53
C LYS A 9 -47.58 43.42 7.14
N GLU A 10 -47.22 42.41 6.34
CA GLU A 10 -46.28 41.37 6.76
C GLU A 10 -44.93 41.98 7.18
N SER A 11 -44.32 41.38 8.20
CA SER A 11 -43.08 41.85 8.82
C SER A 11 -41.93 41.84 7.81
N PRO A 12 -41.13 42.93 7.69
CA PRO A 12 -40.05 43.06 6.70
C PRO A 12 -38.91 42.05 6.86
N GLN A 13 -38.91 41.28 7.96
CA GLN A 13 -37.96 40.22 8.25
C GLN A 13 -38.18 38.97 7.37
N ILE A 14 -39.42 38.69 6.96
CA ILE A 14 -39.74 37.49 6.15
C ILE A 14 -39.40 37.73 4.66
N GLU A 15 -39.54 38.96 4.16
CA GLU A 15 -39.13 39.32 2.80
C GLU A 15 -37.61 39.26 2.59
N GLN A 16 -36.82 39.75 3.56
CA GLN A 16 -35.36 39.72 3.45
C GLN A 16 -34.80 38.29 3.48
N GLN A 17 -35.43 37.39 4.24
CA GLN A 17 -35.04 35.99 4.32
C GLN A 17 -35.30 35.24 2.99
N ARG A 18 -36.37 35.59 2.26
CA ARG A 18 -36.66 35.07 0.92
C ARG A 18 -35.72 35.62 -0.15
N SER A 19 -35.22 36.85 0.01
CA SER A 19 -34.26 37.49 -0.90
C SER A 19 -32.86 36.84 -0.84
N LEU A 20 -32.42 36.35 0.32
CA LEU A 20 -31.16 35.58 0.44
C LEU A 20 -31.28 34.16 -0.12
N LEU A 21 -32.49 33.61 -0.16
CA LEU A 21 -32.86 32.40 -0.91
C LEU A 21 -33.12 32.72 -2.40
N ASN A 22 -32.35 33.64 -2.97
CA ASN A 22 -32.42 33.95 -4.39
C ASN A 22 -31.98 32.75 -5.23
N ARG A 23 -32.43 32.68 -6.49
CA ARG A 23 -32.03 31.65 -7.47
C ARG A 23 -30.51 31.45 -7.52
N TRP A 24 -29.73 32.51 -7.31
CA TRP A 24 -28.27 32.50 -7.20
C TRP A 24 -27.71 31.65 -6.06
N SER A 25 -28.37 31.61 -4.91
CA SER A 25 -27.98 30.75 -3.79
C SER A 25 -28.16 29.28 -4.14
N VAL A 26 -29.26 28.94 -4.83
CA VAL A 26 -29.49 27.59 -5.36
C VAL A 26 -28.44 27.22 -6.41
N PHE A 27 -28.09 28.14 -7.32
CA PHE A 27 -27.02 27.92 -8.28
C PHE A 27 -25.65 27.72 -7.62
N ALA A 28 -25.31 28.54 -6.62
CA ALA A 28 -24.08 28.39 -5.87
C ALA A 28 -24.03 27.04 -5.13
N LEU A 29 -25.13 26.64 -4.48
CA LEU A 29 -25.26 25.35 -3.83
C LEU A 29 -25.06 24.19 -4.82
N LEU A 30 -25.66 24.26 -6.01
CA LEU A 30 -25.50 23.24 -7.04
C LEU A 30 -24.07 23.14 -7.54
N ILE A 31 -23.41 24.27 -7.77
CA ILE A 31 -22.01 24.31 -8.20
C ILE A 31 -21.10 23.72 -7.11
N VAL A 32 -21.29 24.12 -5.86
CA VAL A 32 -20.51 23.59 -4.73
C VAL A 32 -20.76 22.09 -4.56
N SER A 33 -22.01 21.66 -4.63
CA SER A 33 -22.37 20.24 -4.56
C SER A 33 -21.70 19.43 -5.67
N ALA A 34 -21.77 19.89 -6.92
CA ALA A 34 -21.12 19.24 -8.05
C ALA A 34 -19.59 19.18 -7.88
N ALA A 35 -18.97 20.27 -7.40
CA ALA A 35 -17.54 20.30 -7.12
C ALA A 35 -17.15 19.30 -6.02
N PHE A 36 -17.94 19.21 -4.95
CA PHE A 36 -17.74 18.21 -3.89
C PHE A 36 -17.85 16.78 -4.41
N THR A 37 -18.87 16.49 -5.22
CA THR A 37 -19.01 15.17 -5.84
C THR A 37 -17.80 14.84 -6.72
N PHE A 38 -17.34 15.79 -7.53
CA PHE A 38 -16.17 15.60 -8.37
C PHE A 38 -14.89 15.34 -7.56
N LEU A 39 -14.66 16.12 -6.49
CA LEU A 39 -13.52 15.92 -5.58
C LEU A 39 -13.58 14.56 -4.89
N TYR A 40 -14.76 14.15 -4.43
CA TYR A 40 -14.97 12.86 -3.80
C TYR A 40 -14.66 11.70 -4.77
N VAL A 41 -15.20 11.75 -5.99
CA VAL A 41 -14.95 10.73 -7.02
C VAL A 41 -13.46 10.71 -7.40
N SER A 42 -12.83 11.87 -7.54
CA SER A 42 -11.39 11.95 -7.83
C SER A 42 -10.54 11.32 -6.72
N ASN A 43 -10.89 11.60 -5.46
CA ASN A 43 -10.22 11.03 -4.31
C ASN A 43 -10.39 9.50 -4.25
N VAL A 44 -11.61 8.98 -4.40
CA VAL A 44 -11.87 7.54 -4.32
C VAL A 44 -11.14 6.77 -5.44
N ILE A 45 -11.04 7.35 -6.63
CA ILE A 45 -10.25 6.77 -7.73
C ILE A 45 -8.76 6.76 -7.37
N GLY A 46 -8.25 7.86 -6.80
CA GLY A 46 -6.87 7.95 -6.32
C GLY A 46 -6.53 6.90 -5.26
N VAL A 47 -7.40 6.74 -4.26
CA VAL A 47 -7.24 5.73 -3.20
C VAL A 47 -7.28 4.32 -3.78
N ARG A 48 -8.21 4.02 -4.70
CA ARG A 48 -8.28 2.71 -5.37
C ARG A 48 -7.00 2.40 -6.13
N LYS A 49 -6.49 3.35 -6.92
CA LYS A 49 -5.21 3.17 -7.64
C LYS A 49 -4.05 2.93 -6.68
N LEU A 50 -4.00 3.65 -5.56
CA LEU A 50 -2.96 3.48 -4.56
C LEU A 50 -3.03 2.09 -3.90
N LEU A 51 -4.23 1.60 -3.59
CA LEU A 51 -4.45 0.26 -3.06
C LEU A 51 -4.01 -0.82 -4.04
N GLU A 52 -4.37 -0.68 -5.31
CA GLU A 52 -3.97 -1.60 -6.38
C GLU A 52 -2.44 -1.63 -6.55
N GLN A 53 -1.78 -0.47 -6.55
CA GLN A 53 -0.32 -0.39 -6.61
C GLN A 53 0.34 -1.05 -5.40
N LYS A 54 -0.22 -0.84 -4.20
CA LYS A 54 0.28 -1.49 -2.98
C LYS A 54 0.15 -3.01 -3.06
N GLU A 55 -0.96 -3.52 -3.57
CA GLU A 55 -1.17 -4.95 -3.77
C GLU A 55 -0.18 -5.54 -4.78
N ILE A 56 0.01 -4.88 -5.93
CA ILE A 56 0.99 -5.30 -6.95
C ILE A 56 2.40 -5.31 -6.36
N LEU A 57 2.76 -4.28 -5.60
CA LEU A 57 4.08 -4.18 -4.99
C LEU A 57 4.28 -5.26 -3.91
N GLY A 58 3.25 -5.56 -3.12
CA GLY A 58 3.25 -6.66 -2.16
C GLY A 58 3.52 -8.01 -2.84
N LYS A 59 2.78 -8.31 -3.93
CA LYS A 59 3.00 -9.54 -4.72
C LYS A 59 4.42 -9.64 -5.28
N ARG A 60 5.02 -8.52 -5.71
CA ARG A 60 6.41 -8.49 -6.19
C ARG A 60 7.41 -8.79 -5.07
N ILE A 61 7.21 -8.22 -3.88
CA ILE A 61 8.06 -8.48 -2.72
C ILE A 61 7.98 -9.95 -2.32
N ASP A 62 6.77 -10.51 -2.24
CA ASP A 62 6.57 -11.91 -1.88
C ASP A 62 7.23 -12.87 -2.89
N SER A 63 7.07 -12.57 -4.19
CA SER A 63 7.76 -13.30 -5.25
C SER A 63 9.28 -13.21 -5.11
N LEU A 64 9.83 -12.02 -4.88
CA LEU A 64 11.27 -11.84 -4.73
C LEU A 64 11.81 -12.58 -3.51
N LYS A 65 11.05 -12.58 -2.41
CA LYS A 65 11.40 -13.33 -1.19
C LYS A 65 11.41 -14.83 -1.45
N SER A 66 10.42 -15.35 -2.17
CA SER A 66 10.36 -16.77 -2.56
C SER A 66 11.57 -17.18 -3.42
N VAL A 67 11.92 -16.36 -4.42
CA VAL A 67 13.10 -16.60 -5.26
C VAL A 67 14.38 -16.53 -4.44
N ASN A 68 14.50 -15.58 -3.53
CA ASN A 68 15.67 -15.45 -2.65
C ASN A 68 15.86 -16.67 -1.75
N GLU A 69 14.80 -17.18 -1.14
CA GLU A 69 14.86 -18.39 -0.32
C GLU A 69 15.23 -19.64 -1.14
N THR A 70 14.74 -19.71 -2.39
CA THR A 70 15.12 -20.78 -3.32
C THR A 70 16.62 -20.71 -3.63
N LEU A 71 17.14 -19.52 -3.97
CA LEU A 71 18.56 -19.30 -4.24
C LEU A 71 19.45 -19.59 -3.04
N LYS A 72 19.03 -19.22 -1.82
CA LYS A 72 19.74 -19.59 -0.60
C LYS A 72 19.81 -21.09 -0.42
N THR A 73 18.69 -21.77 -0.63
CA THR A 73 18.61 -23.25 -0.53
C THR A 73 19.55 -23.91 -1.54
N GLU A 74 19.58 -23.43 -2.78
CA GLU A 74 20.51 -23.92 -3.79
C GLU A 74 21.97 -23.64 -3.44
N THR A 75 22.24 -22.45 -2.91
CA THR A 75 23.59 -22.08 -2.45
C THR A 75 24.05 -23.03 -1.35
N TYR A 76 23.22 -23.29 -0.35
CA TYR A 76 23.52 -24.26 0.71
C TYR A 76 23.71 -25.67 0.15
N ARG A 77 22.90 -26.09 -0.83
CA ARG A 77 23.07 -27.38 -1.49
C ARG A 77 24.40 -27.46 -2.23
N LEU A 78 24.80 -26.41 -2.94
CA LEU A 78 26.04 -26.35 -3.71
C LEU A 78 27.28 -26.34 -2.80
N GLN A 79 27.19 -25.62 -1.68
CA GLN A 79 28.23 -25.51 -0.65
C GLN A 79 28.22 -26.67 0.36
N SER A 80 27.23 -27.56 0.28
CA SER A 80 27.13 -28.68 1.21
C SER A 80 28.41 -29.51 1.19
N ALA A 81 28.94 -29.80 2.37
CA ALA A 81 30.13 -30.62 2.53
C ALA A 81 29.97 -31.96 1.81
N GLN A 82 28.77 -32.55 1.84
CA GLN A 82 28.44 -33.78 1.13
C GLN A 82 28.69 -33.69 -0.37
N ARG A 83 28.30 -32.59 -1.03
CA ARG A 83 28.55 -32.39 -2.46
C ARG A 83 30.04 -32.18 -2.72
N ILE A 84 30.71 -31.38 -1.90
CA ILE A 84 32.15 -31.11 -2.05
C ILE A 84 32.95 -32.41 -1.90
N THR A 85 32.65 -33.21 -0.85
CA THR A 85 33.30 -34.50 -0.60
C THR A 85 33.03 -35.49 -1.73
N ARG A 86 31.80 -35.56 -2.25
CA ARG A 86 31.48 -36.43 -3.40
C ARG A 86 32.28 -36.03 -4.64
N ILE A 87 32.34 -34.73 -4.98
CA ILE A 87 33.13 -34.25 -6.12
C ILE A 87 34.62 -34.57 -5.92
N ALA A 88 35.14 -34.38 -4.71
CA ALA A 88 36.52 -34.69 -4.36
C ALA A 88 36.84 -36.19 -4.50
N GLN A 89 35.91 -37.07 -4.12
CA GLN A 89 36.04 -38.51 -4.30
C GLN A 89 35.96 -38.91 -5.77
N ASP A 90 34.90 -38.49 -6.47
CA ASP A 90 34.57 -38.96 -7.82
C ASP A 90 35.52 -38.40 -8.89
N HIS A 91 35.90 -37.12 -8.78
CA HIS A 91 36.70 -36.44 -9.82
C HIS A 91 38.18 -36.31 -9.47
N LEU A 92 38.53 -36.24 -8.17
CA LEU A 92 39.91 -36.04 -7.73
C LEU A 92 40.51 -37.29 -7.06
N GLY A 93 39.72 -38.37 -6.90
CA GLY A 93 40.17 -39.61 -6.26
C GLY A 93 40.54 -39.45 -4.78
N LEU A 94 40.09 -38.38 -4.13
CA LEU A 94 40.45 -38.08 -2.74
C LEU A 94 39.67 -38.96 -1.77
N ILE A 95 40.35 -39.46 -0.73
CA ILE A 95 39.77 -40.33 0.29
C ILE A 95 39.67 -39.55 1.60
N PRO A 96 38.52 -39.59 2.31
CA PRO A 96 38.38 -38.89 3.58
C PRO A 96 39.36 -39.46 4.62
N PRO A 97 40.06 -38.59 5.37
CA PRO A 97 41.00 -39.04 6.40
C PRO A 97 40.26 -39.74 7.54
N LYS A 98 40.89 -40.78 8.13
CA LYS A 98 40.28 -41.59 9.21
C LYS A 98 40.15 -40.84 10.54
N GLN A 99 40.90 -39.77 10.73
CA GLN A 99 40.92 -38.97 11.96
C GLN A 99 40.85 -37.49 11.60
N ALA A 100 40.10 -36.73 12.41
CA ALA A 100 40.03 -35.29 12.27
C ALA A 100 41.40 -34.67 12.59
N PRO A 101 41.82 -33.63 11.86
CA PRO A 101 43.09 -32.96 12.13
C PRO A 101 43.06 -32.31 13.52
N THR A 102 44.11 -32.56 14.30
CA THR A 102 44.34 -31.91 15.59
C THR A 102 45.04 -30.58 15.39
N VAL A 103 44.44 -29.50 15.89
CA VAL A 103 45.07 -28.17 15.91
C VAL A 103 46.18 -28.20 16.96
N ILE A 104 47.43 -28.00 16.53
CA ILE A 104 48.55 -27.87 17.46
C ILE A 104 48.64 -26.39 17.85
N ASP A 105 48.22 -26.05 19.06
CA ASP A 105 48.38 -24.69 19.59
C ASP A 105 49.86 -24.36 19.75
N ALA A 106 50.36 -23.46 18.91
CA ALA A 106 51.74 -22.98 18.90
C ALA A 106 52.02 -21.98 20.04
N LYS A 107 51.66 -22.32 21.28
CA LYS A 107 52.02 -21.53 22.46
C LYS A 107 52.18 -22.38 23.72
N LYS A 108 53.29 -23.10 23.79
CA LYS A 108 53.92 -23.56 25.03
C LYS A 108 55.42 -23.68 24.80
N GLU A 109 56.13 -22.58 25.04
CA GLU A 109 57.44 -22.52 25.74
C GLU A 109 57.52 -21.16 26.44
#